data_AF-A0A5C6B2J1-F1
#
_entry.id   AF-A0A5C6B2J1-F1
#
_cell.length_a   1.000
_cell.length_b   1.000
_cell.length_c   1.000
_cell.angle_alpha   90.00
_cell.angle_beta   90.00
_cell.angle_gamma   90.00
#
_symmetry.space_group_name_H-M   'P 1'
#
loop_
_entity.id
_entity.type
_entity.pdbx_description
1 polymer ?
#
loop_
_entity_poly.entity_id
_entity_poly.type
_entity_poly.pdbx_seq_one_letter_code
_entity_poly.pdbx_strand_id
1 'polypeptide(L)' 'MFYRREYFVKTEARGRSVDEWKQRPEQPDNHWFDCLVGSAVAASMQGAILFGTESTREISPKRLSLKDVQQNRRK' A
#
# COMPACT_ATOMS: atom_id res chain seq x y z
N MET A 1 15.92 5.88 -14.09
CA MET A 1 16.90 5.58 -13.02
C MET A 1 16.13 5.01 -11.84
N PHE A 2 16.01 3.68 -11.75
CA PHE A 2 15.21 3.02 -10.72
C PHE A 2 16.06 2.89 -9.46
N TYR A 3 15.83 3.75 -8.46
CA TYR A 3 16.56 3.71 -7.19
C TYR A 3 16.01 2.55 -6.35
N ARG A 4 16.76 1.45 -6.30
CA ARG A 4 16.41 0.25 -5.53
C ARG A 4 16.80 0.46 -4.07
N ARG A 5 15.88 0.15 -3.15
CA ARG A 5 15.97 0.49 -1.72
C ARG A 5 16.94 -0.37 -0.91
N GLU A 6 17.21 -1.57 -1.40
CA GLU A 6 18.08 -2.56 -0.74
C GLU A 6 19.28 -2.91 -1.63
N TYR A 7 20.39 -3.27 -0.99
CA TYR A 7 21.57 -3.81 -1.66
C TYR A 7 21.98 -5.12 -0.99
N PHE A 8 22.41 -6.10 -1.79
CA PHE A 8 22.94 -7.35 -1.29
C PHE A 8 24.46 -7.23 -1.10
N VAL A 9 24.97 -7.79 -0.01
CA VAL A 9 26.40 -7.95 0.23
C VAL A 9 26.69 -9.44 0.27
N LYS A 10 27.49 -9.92 -0.69
CA LYS A 10 27.95 -11.30 -0.71
C LYS A 10 28.93 -11.50 0.44
N THR A 11 28.57 -12.33 1.41
CA THR A 11 29.44 -12.68 2.53
C THR A 11 29.73 -14.17 2.48
N GLU A 12 31.00 -14.53 2.40
CA GLU A 12 31.42 -15.93 2.42
C GLU A 12 31.84 -16.30 3.84
N ALA A 13 31.09 -17.19 4.49
CA ALA A 13 31.41 -17.68 5.82
C ALA A 13 31.36 -19.21 5.85
N ARG A 14 32.41 -19.84 6.40
CA ARG A 14 32.53 -21.31 6.59
C ARG A 14 32.21 -22.14 5.33
N GLY A 15 32.79 -21.75 4.18
CA GLY A 15 32.70 -22.52 2.93
C GLY A 15 31.34 -22.44 2.21
N ARG A 16 30.47 -21.49 2.59
CA ARG A 16 29.21 -21.20 1.90
C ARG A 16 29.10 -19.70 1.63
N SER A 17 28.77 -19.35 0.40
CA SER A 17 28.48 -17.97 0.01
C SER A 17 27.01 -17.69 0.33
N VAL A 18 26.74 -16.71 1.19
CA VAL A 18 25.39 -16.24 1.53
C VAL A 18 25.27 -14.79 1.13
N ASP A 19 24.19 -14.46 0.44
CA ASP A 19 23.85 -13.09 0.10
C ASP A 19 23.12 -12.46 1.30
N GLU A 20 23.83 -11.63 2.08
CA GLU A 20 23.23 -10.87 3.17
C GLU A 20 22.55 -9.62 2.61
N TRP A 21 21.24 -9.51 2.82
CA TRP A 21 20.48 -8.31 2.49
C TRP A 21 20.64 -7.30 3.63
N LYS A 22 21.15 -6.11 3.31
CA LYS A 22 21.31 -5.02 4.28
C LYS A 22 20.51 -3.80 3.85
N GLN A 23 19.80 -3.23 4.81
CA GLN A 23 19.09 -1.97 4.65
C GLN A 23 20.10 -0.82 4.63
N ARG A 24 19.92 0.14 3.73
CA ARG A 24 20.82 1.32 3.66
C ARG A 24 20.57 2.23 4.86
N PRO A 25 21.60 2.67 5.59
CA PRO A 25 21.42 3.60 6.71
C PRO A 25 20.87 4.96 6.27
N GLU A 26 21.13 5.39 5.02
CA GLU A 26 20.59 6.65 4.47
C GLU A 26 19.14 6.53 3.96
N GLN A 27 18.59 5.32 3.88
CA GLN A 27 17.19 5.10 3.49
C GLN A 27 16.53 4.09 4.42
N PRO A 28 15.98 4.55 5.56
CA PRO A 28 15.19 3.70 6.43
C PRO A 28 13.99 3.14 5.65
N ASP A 29 13.69 1.86 5.88
CA ASP A 29 12.58 1.18 5.23
C ASP A 29 11.23 1.75 5.71
N ASN A 30 10.24 1.76 4.83
CA ASN A 30 8.94 2.39 5.05
C ASN A 30 7.92 1.40 5.60
N HIS A 31 8.37 0.25 6.14
CA HIS A 31 7.49 -0.83 6.59
C HIS A 31 6.38 -0.33 7.52
N TRP A 32 6.70 0.64 8.38
CA TRP A 32 5.72 1.28 9.25
C TRP A 32 4.60 1.97 8.47
N PHE A 33 4.97 2.75 7.45
CA PHE A 33 4.01 3.41 6.59
C PHE A 33 3.24 2.41 5.74
N ASP A 34 3.90 1.36 5.23
CA ASP A 34 3.24 0.32 4.46
C ASP A 34 2.20 -0.43 5.31
N CYS A 35 2.53 -0.76 6.57
CA CYS A 35 1.59 -1.33 7.53
C CYS A 35 0.43 -0.37 7.83
N LEU A 36 0.72 0.92 8.08
CA LEU A 36 -0.31 1.93 8.36
C LEU A 36 -1.27 2.11 7.18
N VAL A 37 -0.74 2.24 5.96
CA VAL A 37 -1.51 2.35 4.73
C VAL A 37 -2.35 1.08 4.52
N GLY A 38 -1.76 -0.11 4.72
CA GLY A 38 -2.47 -1.37 4.64
C GLY A 38 -3.65 -1.46 5.62
N SER A 39 -3.45 -1.06 6.88
CA SER A 39 -4.52 -0.99 7.88
C SER A 39 -5.60 0.02 7.50
N ALA A 40 -5.24 1.19 6.97
CA ALA A 40 -6.19 2.20 6.53
C ALA A 40 -7.04 1.73 5.34
N VAL A 41 -6.44 1.04 4.36
CA VAL A 41 -7.16 0.44 3.22
C VAL A 41 -8.12 -0.64 3.70
N ALA A 42 -7.67 -1.54 4.59
CA ALA A 42 -8.53 -2.57 5.16
C ALA A 42 -9.73 -1.97 5.91
N ALA A 43 -9.48 -0.93 6.74
CA ALA A 43 -10.53 -0.21 7.44
C ALA A 43 -11.56 0.42 6.47
N SER A 44 -11.10 1.04 5.38
CA SER A 44 -11.98 1.61 4.35
C SER A 44 -12.82 0.56 3.64
N MET A 45 -12.23 -0.59 3.29
CA MET A 45 -12.95 -1.68 2.63
C MET A 45 -14.01 -2.30 3.55
N GLN A 46 -13.72 -2.39 4.85
CA GLN A 46 -14.66 -2.91 5.84
C GLN A 46 -15.71 -1.88 6.27
N GLY A 47 -15.58 -0.62 5.88
CA GLY A 47 -16.44 0.46 6.33
C GLY A 47 -16.27 0.79 7.81
N ALA A 48 -15.07 0.60 8.37
CA ALA A 48 -14.77 0.96 9.74
C ALA A 48 -14.81 2.49 9.90
N ILE A 49 -15.61 2.97 10.86
CA ILE A 49 -15.79 4.39 11.17
C ILE A 49 -15.09 4.69 12.49
N LEU A 50 -14.31 5.76 12.53
CA LEU A 50 -13.69 6.21 13.77
C LEU A 50 -14.76 6.88 14.65
N PHE A 51 -14.74 6.62 15.96
CA PHE A 51 -15.62 7.29 16.92
C PHE A 51 -15.52 8.82 16.77
N GLY A 52 -16.67 9.50 16.64
CA GLY A 52 -16.73 10.95 16.41
C GLY A 52 -16.57 11.39 14.94
N THR A 53 -16.23 10.47 14.03
CA THR A 53 -16.29 10.69 12.57
C THR A 53 -17.49 10.01 11.93
N GLU A 54 -18.58 9.87 12.70
CA GLU A 54 -19.87 9.39 12.22
C GLU A 54 -20.45 10.38 11.21
N SER A 55 -19.85 10.45 10.03
CA SER A 55 -20.48 11.11 8.90
C SER A 55 -21.61 10.20 8.49
N THR A 56 -22.83 10.68 8.66
CA THR A 56 -24.10 10.11 8.17
C THR A 56 -24.15 10.05 6.63
N ARG A 57 -23.04 9.76 5.97
CA ARG A 57 -23.04 9.47 4.55
C ARG A 57 -23.31 8.00 4.44
N GLU A 58 -24.60 7.68 4.31
CA GLU A 58 -25.02 6.47 3.61
C GLU A 58 -24.35 6.52 2.24
N ILE A 59 -23.19 5.87 2.12
CA ILE A 59 -22.62 5.54 0.83
C ILE A 59 -23.57 4.47 0.32
N SER A 60 -24.69 4.88 -0.27
CA SER A 60 -25.45 4.01 -1.14
C SER A 60 -24.63 3.97 -2.43
N PRO A 61 -23.84 2.91 -2.70
CA PRO A 61 -23.17 2.81 -3.97
C PRO A 61 -24.29 2.77 -5.02
N LYS A 62 -24.46 3.87 -5.74
CA LYS A 62 -25.40 3.92 -6.85
C LYS A 62 -24.93 2.83 -7.81
N ARG A 63 -25.78 1.82 -8.04
CA ARG A 63 -25.47 0.79 -9.03
C ARG A 63 -25.32 1.48 -10.38
N LEU A 64 -24.08 1.59 -10.85
CA LEU A 64 -23.79 2.17 -12.15
C LEU A 64 -23.85 1.06 -13.19
N SER A 65 -24.65 1.25 -14.23
CA SER A 65 -24.60 0.39 -15.42
C SER A 65 -23.43 0.82 -16.30
N LEU A 66 -22.82 -0.13 -17.02
CA LEU A 66 -21.80 0.16 -18.02
C LEU A 66 -22.28 1.18 -19.07
N LYS A 67 -23.59 1.18 -19.38
CA LYS A 67 -24.21 2.16 -20.27
C LYS A 67 -24.13 3.59 -19.71
N ASP A 68 -24.39 3.75 -18.41
CA ASP A 68 -24.36 5.06 -17.73
C ASP A 68 -22.95 5.65 -17.72
N VAL A 69 -21.94 4.80 -17.46
CA VAL A 69 -20.53 5.21 -17.45
C VAL A 69 -20.06 5.62 -18.85
N GLN A 70 -20.48 4.89 -19.89
CA GLN A 70 -20.13 5.21 -21.28
C GLN A 70 -20.80 6.51 -21.76
N GLN A 71 -22.04 6.78 -21.37
CA GLN A 71 -22.76 7.98 -21.76
C GLN A 71 -22.19 9.23 -21.07
N ASN A 72 -21.79 9.13 -19.81
CA ASN A 72 -21.19 10.24 -19.07
C ASN A 72 -19.78 10.60 -19.59
N ARG A 73 -19.07 9.66 -20.20
CA ARG A 73 -17.75 9.88 -20.84
C ARG A 73 -17.80 10.64 -22.17
N ARG A 74 -18.98 10.74 -22.78
CA ARG A 74 -19.20 11.38 -24.09
C ARG A 74 -19.73 12.82 -23.97
N LYS A 75 -20.01 13.29 -22.75
CA LYS A 75 -20.22 14.70 -22.44
C LYS A 75 -18.90 15.34 -22.05
#